data_AF-A0A1S4CZI4-F1
#
_entry.id   AF-A0A1S4CZI4-F1
#
_cell.length_a   1.000
_cell.length_b   1.000
_cell.length_c   1.000
_cell.angle_alpha   90.00
_cell.angle_beta   90.00
_cell.angle_gamma   90.00
#
_symmetry.space_group_name_H-M   'P 1'
#
loop_
_entity.id
_entity.type
_entity.pdbx_description
1 polymer ?
#
loop_
_entity_poly.entity_id
_entity_poly.type
_entity_poly.pdbx_seq_one_letter_code
_entity_poly.pdbx_strand_id
1 'polypeptide(L)'
;MLLKKIKRQVKAIITKPFKKPYKTPPQPEPPPPSSSSHFFAMSSSQPFLFPSTQSTVLPDPSSFFAPNLLSNPLPTNSFFQNFVLKNGDQPEFIHPYIVKSSLSSLTLCYPSQFHNPAFIYQNFIADLTITALNNPNPNSPHVISSFDDLSVTLDLPSSNLRFFLVKGSPFITCNVLGNVALSISTIHAILECNSNSNRTKYTVKLNNGQTWLLYASSPIDLSHDLSTIKSGVFSGVIRIACLPNSDPTCEAVLDRFSSCYPTSGNAVFSQPFCLEYKWEKNGWGDLLMLAHPLHLQLLSATDCAVTVLDGFKYNSIDGELIGVVGDSWILKSDPVSVTWHSIKGVKEEACLEIIDALNKD
;
A
#
# COMPACT_ATOMS: atom_id res chain seq x y z
N MET A 1 0.40 40.41 36.25
CA MET A 1 0.24 40.79 34.83
C MET A 1 -0.62 39.73 34.16
N LEU A 2 -1.79 40.11 33.67
CA LEU A 2 -2.82 39.21 33.14
C LEU A 2 -2.77 39.24 31.60
N LEU A 3 -2.44 38.13 30.94
CA LEU A 3 -2.46 38.01 29.48
C LEU A 3 -3.87 37.66 29.00
N LYS A 4 -4.54 38.62 28.34
CA LYS A 4 -5.86 38.47 27.72
C LYS A 4 -5.79 37.58 26.48
N LYS A 5 -6.56 36.48 26.48
CA LYS A 5 -6.83 35.65 25.29
C LYS A 5 -7.71 36.42 24.29
N ILE A 6 -7.22 36.60 23.06
CA ILE A 6 -8.01 37.12 21.94
C ILE A 6 -8.73 35.94 21.28
N LYS A 7 -10.05 35.86 21.45
CA LYS A 7 -10.94 34.98 20.66
C LYS A 7 -11.24 35.66 19.33
N ARG A 8 -10.87 35.03 18.22
CA ARG A 8 -11.20 35.48 16.86
C ARG A 8 -12.64 35.02 16.55
N GLN A 9 -13.60 35.95 16.53
CA GLN A 9 -14.97 35.68 16.04
C GLN A 9 -14.96 35.71 14.51
N VAL A 10 -15.27 34.58 13.87
CA VAL A 10 -15.55 34.50 12.44
C VAL A 10 -17.05 34.77 12.26
N LYS A 11 -17.40 35.93 11.69
CA LYS A 11 -18.77 36.22 11.23
C LYS A 11 -19.02 35.45 9.93
N ALA A 12 -19.79 34.37 10.01
CA ALA A 12 -20.36 33.73 8.83
C ALA A 12 -21.38 34.69 8.20
N ILE A 13 -21.09 35.18 7.00
CA ILE A 13 -22.05 35.93 6.19
C ILE A 13 -22.95 34.90 5.51
N ILE A 14 -24.12 34.67 6.11
CA ILE A 14 -25.20 33.86 5.52
C ILE A 14 -25.87 34.71 4.44
N THR A 15 -25.51 34.49 3.18
CA THR A 15 -26.27 35.00 2.03
C THR A 15 -27.56 34.20 1.90
N LYS A 16 -28.71 34.88 2.08
CA LYS A 16 -30.04 34.31 1.89
C LYS A 16 -30.21 33.82 0.43
N PRO A 17 -30.82 32.65 0.19
CA PRO A 17 -31.09 32.19 -1.17
C PRO A 17 -32.23 33.03 -1.79
N PHE A 18 -32.01 33.49 -3.02
CA PHE A 18 -33.03 34.12 -3.84
C PHE A 18 -34.14 33.13 -4.16
N LYS A 19 -35.34 33.33 -3.58
CA LYS A 19 -36.56 32.62 -3.96
C LYS A 19 -37.20 33.32 -5.17
N LYS A 20 -36.98 32.79 -6.37
CA LYS A 20 -37.91 32.95 -7.50
C LYS A 20 -38.39 31.56 -7.93
N PRO A 21 -39.70 31.34 -8.10
CA PRO A 21 -40.21 30.04 -8.53
C PRO A 21 -39.85 29.81 -10.00
N TYR A 22 -39.09 28.75 -10.26
CA TYR A 22 -38.91 28.19 -11.60
C TYR A 22 -40.25 27.61 -12.06
N LYS A 23 -40.76 28.07 -13.22
CA LYS A 23 -41.85 27.40 -13.92
C LYS A 23 -41.28 26.18 -14.64
N THR A 24 -41.77 25.00 -14.29
CA THR A 24 -41.45 23.73 -14.96
C THR A 24 -42.02 23.76 -16.39
N PRO A 25 -41.21 23.44 -17.43
CA PRO A 25 -41.75 23.22 -18.78
C PRO A 25 -42.64 21.96 -18.79
N PRO A 26 -43.63 21.86 -19.69
CA PRO A 26 -44.48 20.68 -19.78
C PRO A 26 -43.68 19.46 -20.22
N GLN A 27 -43.93 18.34 -19.56
CA GLN A 27 -43.35 17.03 -19.83
C GLN A 27 -43.90 16.50 -21.18
N PRO A 28 -43.06 16.07 -22.13
CA PRO A 28 -43.54 15.45 -23.36
C PRO A 28 -44.13 14.06 -23.07
N GLU A 29 -45.24 13.73 -23.73
CA GLU A 29 -45.90 12.42 -23.63
C GLU A 29 -44.96 11.29 -24.07
N PRO A 30 -45.08 10.09 -23.48
CA PRO A 30 -44.30 8.94 -23.90
C PRO A 30 -44.78 8.44 -25.27
N PRO A 31 -43.86 8.01 -26.15
CA PRO A 31 -44.24 7.46 -27.46
C PRO A 31 -44.93 6.10 -27.28
N PRO A 32 -45.81 5.70 -28.23
CA PRO A 32 -46.51 4.43 -28.16
C PRO A 32 -45.53 3.24 -28.30
N PRO A 33 -45.86 2.07 -27.73
CA PRO A 33 -44.97 0.91 -27.79
C PRO A 33 -44.90 0.37 -29.22
N SER A 34 -43.73 0.52 -29.85
CA SER A 34 -43.44 -0.12 -31.14
C SER A 34 -43.13 -1.59 -30.92
N SER A 35 -44.12 -2.42 -31.23
CA SER A 35 -43.96 -3.85 -31.43
C SER A 35 -43.28 -4.10 -32.78
N SER A 36 -41.97 -4.29 -32.78
CA SER A 36 -41.30 -5.06 -33.84
C SER A 36 -39.96 -5.59 -33.34
N SER A 37 -39.93 -6.90 -33.13
CA SER A 37 -38.71 -7.69 -32.99
C SER A 37 -38.00 -7.75 -34.34
N HIS A 38 -37.15 -6.76 -34.62
CA HIS A 38 -36.15 -6.86 -35.67
C HIS A 38 -34.78 -6.96 -35.02
N PHE A 39 -34.20 -8.16 -35.10
CA PHE A 39 -32.78 -8.38 -34.89
C PHE A 39 -32.01 -7.51 -35.88
N PHE A 40 -31.51 -6.36 -35.43
CA PHE A 40 -30.50 -5.61 -36.17
C PHE A 40 -29.20 -6.39 -36.08
N ALA A 41 -28.89 -7.15 -37.14
CA ALA A 41 -27.51 -7.50 -37.44
C ALA A 41 -26.75 -6.18 -37.65
N MET A 42 -25.98 -5.75 -36.65
CA MET A 42 -25.08 -4.61 -36.79
C MET A 42 -23.94 -5.00 -37.75
N SER A 43 -24.10 -4.72 -39.04
CA SER A 43 -22.95 -4.56 -39.92
C SER A 43 -22.39 -3.16 -39.69
N SER A 44 -21.61 -2.95 -38.62
CA SER A 44 -20.91 -1.68 -38.42
C SER A 44 -19.70 -1.64 -39.35
N SER A 45 -19.85 -1.03 -40.53
CA SER A 45 -18.75 -0.74 -41.45
C SER A 45 -17.91 0.47 -41.03
N GLN A 46 -18.05 0.97 -39.79
CA GLN A 46 -17.16 1.99 -39.25
C GLN A 46 -15.99 1.32 -38.54
N PRO A 47 -14.74 1.55 -38.99
CA PRO A 47 -13.59 1.05 -38.26
C PRO A 47 -13.58 1.69 -36.88
N PHE A 48 -13.33 0.87 -35.86
CA PHE A 48 -13.17 1.34 -34.50
C PHE A 48 -12.06 2.41 -34.45
N LEU A 49 -12.28 3.50 -33.71
CA LEU A 49 -11.42 4.70 -33.69
C LEU A 49 -9.94 4.38 -33.40
N PHE A 50 -9.68 3.32 -32.64
CA PHE A 50 -8.34 2.82 -32.33
C PHE A 50 -8.20 1.37 -32.80
N PRO A 51 -7.77 1.12 -34.04
CA PRO A 51 -7.74 -0.24 -34.58
C PRO A 51 -7.00 -1.18 -33.64
N SER A 52 -7.51 -2.41 -33.51
CA SER A 52 -6.82 -3.45 -32.75
C SER A 52 -5.40 -3.60 -33.30
N THR A 53 -4.44 -3.59 -32.40
CA THR A 53 -3.02 -3.72 -32.74
C THR A 53 -2.36 -4.64 -31.73
N GLN A 54 -1.36 -5.38 -32.18
CA GLN A 54 -0.50 -6.13 -31.28
C GLN A 54 0.48 -5.14 -30.65
N SER A 55 0.52 -5.10 -29.33
CA SER A 55 1.47 -4.23 -28.63
C SER A 55 2.90 -4.66 -28.98
N THR A 56 3.68 -3.73 -29.51
CA THR A 56 5.11 -3.92 -29.76
C THR A 56 5.95 -3.66 -28.50
N VAL A 57 5.31 -3.18 -27.42
CA VAL A 57 5.94 -2.75 -26.17
C VAL A 57 5.60 -3.69 -25.01
N LEU A 58 4.39 -4.24 -24.97
CA LEU A 58 3.93 -5.17 -23.93
C LEU A 58 3.72 -6.55 -24.57
N PRO A 59 4.64 -7.52 -24.37
CA PRO A 59 4.47 -8.88 -24.87
C PRO A 59 3.33 -9.60 -24.14
N ASP A 60 3.15 -10.90 -24.45
CA ASP A 60 2.25 -11.83 -23.73
C ASP A 60 2.25 -11.58 -22.21
N PRO A 61 1.10 -11.77 -21.53
CA PRO A 61 1.00 -11.49 -20.12
C PRO A 61 2.09 -12.23 -19.35
N SER A 62 2.72 -11.49 -18.43
CA SER A 62 3.84 -11.96 -17.66
C SER A 62 3.54 -13.31 -16.98
N SER A 63 4.47 -14.26 -17.06
CA SER A 63 4.34 -15.59 -16.43
C SER A 63 4.30 -15.52 -14.89
N PHE A 64 4.53 -14.35 -14.33
CA PHE A 64 4.44 -14.08 -12.89
C PHE A 64 2.99 -13.94 -12.41
N PHE A 65 1.96 -13.88 -13.26
CA PHE A 65 0.57 -13.87 -12.81
C PHE A 65 -0.06 -15.27 -12.78
N ALA A 66 -0.80 -15.58 -11.72
CA ALA A 66 -1.55 -16.83 -11.64
C ALA A 66 -2.62 -16.92 -12.74
N PRO A 67 -2.94 -18.12 -13.26
CA PRO A 67 -3.86 -18.29 -14.39
C PRO A 67 -5.26 -17.67 -14.18
N ASN A 68 -5.76 -17.66 -12.94
CA ASN A 68 -7.05 -17.07 -12.58
C ASN A 68 -7.09 -15.54 -12.74
N LEU A 69 -5.95 -14.87 -12.85
CA LEU A 69 -5.86 -13.42 -13.05
C LEU A 69 -5.85 -13.04 -14.54
N LEU A 70 -5.49 -13.98 -15.42
CA LEU A 70 -5.31 -13.74 -16.86
C LEU A 70 -6.63 -13.54 -17.61
N SER A 71 -7.78 -13.80 -16.98
CA SER A 71 -9.10 -13.54 -17.57
C SER A 71 -9.53 -12.08 -17.50
N ASN A 72 -8.81 -11.24 -16.75
CA ASN A 72 -9.10 -9.82 -16.57
C ASN A 72 -7.90 -8.98 -17.02
N PRO A 73 -8.10 -7.69 -17.37
CA PRO A 73 -7.00 -6.78 -17.60
C PRO A 73 -6.04 -6.73 -16.41
N LEU A 74 -4.75 -6.91 -16.67
CA LEU A 74 -3.71 -6.84 -15.66
C LEU A 74 -3.29 -5.38 -15.43
N PRO A 75 -2.98 -4.99 -14.19
CA PRO A 75 -2.64 -3.61 -13.88
C PRO A 75 -1.28 -3.26 -14.49
N THR A 76 -1.19 -2.03 -14.98
CA THR A 76 0.07 -1.39 -15.35
C THR A 76 0.32 -0.21 -14.42
N ASN A 77 1.58 0.18 -14.24
CA ASN A 77 1.98 1.27 -13.33
C ASN A 77 1.54 1.03 -11.87
N SER A 78 1.42 -0.23 -11.45
CA SER A 78 1.13 -0.57 -10.07
C SER A 78 2.35 -0.36 -9.18
N PHE A 79 2.12 -0.20 -7.87
CA PHE A 79 3.21 -0.12 -6.88
C PHE A 79 4.00 -1.43 -6.73
N PHE A 80 3.60 -2.50 -7.42
CA PHE A 80 4.25 -3.81 -7.40
C PHE A 80 4.77 -4.24 -8.77
N GLN A 81 4.77 -3.30 -9.73
CA GLN A 81 5.07 -3.57 -11.13
C GLN A 81 6.41 -4.30 -11.30
N ASN A 82 7.40 -4.04 -10.45
CA ASN A 82 8.73 -4.66 -10.56
C ASN A 82 8.71 -6.18 -10.38
N PHE A 83 7.70 -6.74 -9.71
CA PHE A 83 7.56 -8.19 -9.56
C PHE A 83 7.14 -8.90 -10.85
N VAL A 84 6.73 -8.19 -11.91
CA VAL A 84 6.29 -8.83 -13.16
C VAL A 84 7.09 -8.40 -14.40
N LEU A 85 8.04 -7.48 -14.22
CA LEU A 85 8.92 -7.00 -15.28
C LEU A 85 10.23 -7.80 -15.32
N LYS A 86 10.73 -8.07 -16.54
CA LYS A 86 11.99 -8.79 -16.77
C LYS A 86 12.00 -10.13 -16.00
N ASN A 87 12.89 -10.28 -15.02
CA ASN A 87 13.03 -11.48 -14.19
C ASN A 87 12.18 -11.42 -12.91
N GLY A 88 11.37 -10.38 -12.72
CA GLY A 88 10.57 -10.15 -11.51
C GLY A 88 11.42 -9.93 -10.24
N ASP A 89 12.71 -9.66 -10.41
CA ASP A 89 13.72 -9.65 -9.34
C ASP A 89 14.19 -8.25 -8.95
N GLN A 90 13.47 -7.22 -9.41
CA GLN A 90 13.76 -5.84 -9.06
C GLN A 90 13.10 -5.51 -7.71
N PRO A 91 13.77 -4.76 -6.82
CA PRO A 91 13.20 -4.36 -5.55
C PRO A 91 11.97 -3.47 -5.72
N GLU A 92 11.05 -3.56 -4.78
CA GLU A 92 9.83 -2.77 -4.73
C GLU A 92 9.66 -2.15 -3.34
N PHE A 93 9.21 -0.90 -3.28
CA PHE A 93 9.03 -0.22 -2.00
C PHE A 93 7.61 -0.45 -1.47
N ILE A 94 7.51 -1.38 -0.52
CA ILE A 94 6.28 -1.71 0.21
C ILE A 94 6.43 -1.18 1.64
N HIS A 95 5.98 0.06 1.86
CA HIS A 95 6.18 0.79 3.11
C HIS A 95 5.98 -0.08 4.36
N PRO A 96 6.95 -0.09 5.31
CA PRO A 96 8.19 0.71 5.37
C PRO A 96 9.41 0.01 4.73
N TYR A 97 9.22 -1.12 4.04
CA TYR A 97 10.30 -1.99 3.59
C TYR A 97 10.55 -1.87 2.09
N ILE A 98 11.80 -2.07 1.67
CA ILE A 98 12.08 -2.45 0.27
C ILE A 98 12.12 -3.98 0.23
N VAL A 99 11.30 -4.56 -0.62
CA VAL A 99 11.13 -6.02 -0.75
C VAL A 99 11.59 -6.44 -2.15
N LYS A 100 12.37 -7.51 -2.22
CA LYS A 100 12.80 -8.12 -3.48
C LYS A 100 12.51 -9.61 -3.44
N SER A 101 11.72 -10.10 -4.39
CA SER A 101 11.69 -11.53 -4.66
C SER A 101 12.83 -11.89 -5.62
N SER A 102 13.44 -13.05 -5.45
CA SER A 102 14.42 -13.56 -6.39
C SER A 102 14.42 -15.08 -6.31
N LEU A 103 14.00 -15.70 -7.41
CA LEU A 103 13.78 -17.14 -7.47
C LEU A 103 12.81 -17.54 -6.34
N SER A 104 13.15 -18.55 -5.55
CA SER A 104 12.30 -19.05 -4.47
C SER A 104 12.63 -18.42 -3.11
N SER A 105 13.00 -17.13 -3.11
CA SER A 105 13.31 -16.35 -1.92
C SER A 105 12.57 -15.00 -1.89
N LEU A 106 12.41 -14.47 -0.68
CA LEU A 106 12.00 -13.09 -0.45
C LEU A 106 13.00 -12.39 0.47
N THR A 107 13.59 -11.31 -0.02
CA THR A 107 14.54 -10.47 0.72
C THR A 107 13.86 -9.18 1.18
N LEU A 108 14.07 -8.87 2.45
CA LEU A 108 13.57 -7.69 3.15
C LEU A 108 14.72 -6.72 3.42
N CYS A 109 14.44 -5.43 3.26
CA CYS A 109 15.31 -4.34 3.61
C CYS A 109 14.51 -3.30 4.39
N TYR A 110 15.02 -2.88 5.55
CA TYR A 110 14.57 -1.64 6.18
C TYR A 110 15.62 -0.56 5.88
N PRO A 111 15.41 0.27 4.83
CA PRO A 111 16.47 1.08 4.28
C PRO A 111 16.81 2.27 5.18
N SER A 112 18.12 2.46 5.41
CA SER A 112 18.64 3.74 5.88
C SER A 112 18.48 4.81 4.81
N GLN A 113 18.16 6.04 5.24
CA GLN A 113 18.05 7.18 4.34
C GLN A 113 19.35 7.96 4.29
N PHE A 114 19.78 8.28 3.08
CA PHE A 114 20.91 9.15 2.83
C PHE A 114 20.42 10.40 2.12
N HIS A 115 20.92 11.55 2.56
CA HIS A 115 20.54 12.84 1.97
C HIS A 115 21.75 13.72 1.80
N ASN A 116 21.69 14.55 0.76
CA ASN A 116 22.51 15.72 0.56
C ASN A 116 21.59 16.85 0.04
N PRO A 117 22.08 18.09 -0.14
CA PRO A 117 21.25 19.19 -0.60
C PRO A 117 20.59 19.00 -1.98
N ALA A 118 21.07 18.09 -2.82
CA ALA A 118 20.57 17.86 -4.17
C ALA A 118 19.58 16.69 -4.26
N PHE A 119 19.73 15.65 -3.43
CA PHE A 119 18.86 14.48 -3.47
C PHE A 119 18.84 13.70 -2.15
N ILE A 120 17.76 12.93 -1.98
CA ILE A 120 17.58 11.92 -0.93
C ILE A 120 17.45 10.58 -1.64
N TYR A 121 18.04 9.53 -1.08
CA TYR A 121 17.94 8.18 -1.62
C TYR A 121 17.96 7.12 -0.52
N GLN A 122 17.46 5.94 -0.88
CA GLN A 122 17.45 4.74 -0.06
C GLN A 122 18.10 3.62 -0.87
N ASN A 123 19.03 2.91 -0.24
CA ASN A 123 19.69 1.76 -0.87
C ASN A 123 19.00 0.47 -0.45
N PHE A 124 18.81 -0.43 -1.41
CA PHE A 124 18.43 -1.80 -1.10
C PHE A 124 19.64 -2.57 -0.54
N ILE A 125 19.48 -3.11 0.66
CA ILE A 125 20.44 -3.99 1.33
C ILE A 125 19.69 -5.25 1.75
N ALA A 126 20.29 -6.42 1.55
CA ALA A 126 19.66 -7.70 1.89
C ALA A 126 19.72 -7.97 3.41
N ASP A 127 18.94 -7.21 4.18
CA ASP A 127 18.95 -7.30 5.65
C ASP A 127 18.49 -8.68 6.12
N LEU A 128 17.40 -9.23 5.57
CA LEU A 128 16.94 -10.60 5.82
C LEU A 128 16.46 -11.25 4.51
N THR A 129 16.86 -12.48 4.22
CA THR A 129 16.39 -13.27 3.07
C THR A 129 15.75 -14.56 3.54
N ILE A 130 14.48 -14.76 3.21
CA ILE A 130 13.64 -15.87 3.66
C ILE A 130 13.55 -16.91 2.53
N THR A 131 13.86 -18.15 2.84
CA THR A 131 13.83 -19.31 1.93
C THR A 131 13.35 -20.57 2.65
N ALA A 132 13.01 -21.61 1.89
CA ALA A 132 12.82 -22.96 2.41
C ALA A 132 14.12 -23.79 2.27
N LEU A 133 14.51 -24.52 3.31
CA LEU A 133 15.79 -25.27 3.36
C LEU A 133 15.86 -26.44 2.36
N ASN A 134 14.76 -27.17 2.16
CA ASN A 134 14.69 -28.36 1.31
C ASN A 134 13.82 -28.12 0.08
N ASN A 135 14.00 -26.97 -0.57
CA ASN A 135 13.20 -26.59 -1.73
C ASN A 135 13.51 -27.52 -2.93
N PRO A 136 12.53 -28.26 -3.48
CA PRO A 136 12.73 -29.14 -4.64
C PRO A 136 13.09 -28.39 -5.94
N ASN A 137 12.73 -27.11 -6.06
CA ASN A 137 13.05 -26.27 -7.19
C ASN A 137 13.42 -24.84 -6.72
N PRO A 138 14.67 -24.63 -6.26
CA PRO A 138 15.12 -23.35 -5.68
C PRO A 138 15.20 -22.21 -6.71
N ASN A 139 15.16 -22.53 -8.00
CA ASN A 139 15.18 -21.57 -9.10
C ASN A 139 13.78 -21.19 -9.60
N SER A 140 12.71 -21.72 -8.97
CA SER A 140 11.36 -21.33 -9.34
C SER A 140 11.11 -19.86 -8.97
N PRO A 141 10.63 -19.01 -9.89
CA PRO A 141 10.22 -17.66 -9.55
C PRO A 141 8.99 -17.65 -8.64
N HIS A 142 8.68 -16.46 -8.12
CA HIS A 142 7.39 -16.19 -7.48
C HIS A 142 6.24 -16.16 -8.50
N VAL A 143 5.01 -16.19 -7.98
CA VAL A 143 3.78 -15.98 -8.72
C VAL A 143 2.89 -15.02 -7.91
N ILE A 144 2.35 -14.00 -8.56
CA ILE A 144 1.29 -13.15 -8.01
C ILE A 144 -0.02 -13.93 -8.07
N SER A 145 -0.56 -14.28 -6.90
CA SER A 145 -1.82 -15.01 -6.79
C SER A 145 -3.04 -14.11 -6.56
N SER A 146 -2.83 -12.92 -6.02
CA SER A 146 -3.84 -11.86 -5.93
C SER A 146 -3.18 -10.48 -5.81
N PHE A 147 -3.96 -9.44 -6.13
CA PHE A 147 -3.61 -8.04 -5.91
C PHE A 147 -4.89 -7.21 -5.79
N ASP A 148 -4.78 -6.03 -5.19
CA ASP A 148 -5.82 -5.00 -5.11
C ASP A 148 -5.17 -3.60 -5.03
N ASP A 149 -5.92 -2.60 -4.59
CA ASP A 149 -5.46 -1.21 -4.55
C ASP A 149 -4.28 -0.99 -3.59
N LEU A 150 -4.19 -1.78 -2.51
CA LEU A 150 -3.23 -1.56 -1.42
C LEU A 150 -2.30 -2.76 -1.16
N SER A 151 -2.46 -3.88 -1.87
CA SER A 151 -1.74 -5.13 -1.62
C SER A 151 -1.41 -5.94 -2.87
N VAL A 152 -0.40 -6.80 -2.70
CA VAL A 152 -0.05 -7.86 -3.64
C VAL A 152 0.33 -9.12 -2.84
N THR A 153 -0.14 -10.28 -3.27
CA THR A 153 0.22 -11.57 -2.68
C THR A 153 1.20 -12.31 -3.56
N LEU A 154 2.38 -12.62 -3.02
CA LEU A 154 3.42 -13.39 -3.72
C LEU A 154 3.46 -14.83 -3.18
N ASP A 155 3.25 -15.79 -4.07
CA ASP A 155 3.45 -17.21 -3.80
C ASP A 155 4.83 -17.64 -4.30
N LEU A 156 5.59 -18.31 -3.45
CA LEU A 156 6.80 -19.05 -3.80
C LEU A 156 6.42 -20.54 -3.87
N PRO A 157 5.90 -21.03 -5.01
CA PRO A 157 5.23 -22.32 -5.08
C PRO A 157 6.15 -23.49 -4.75
N SER A 158 7.43 -23.43 -5.12
CA SER A 158 8.40 -24.48 -4.79
C SER A 158 8.80 -24.49 -3.31
N SER A 159 8.68 -23.36 -2.62
CA SER A 159 8.97 -23.23 -1.18
C SER A 159 7.72 -23.44 -0.30
N ASN A 160 6.51 -23.52 -0.88
CA ASN A 160 5.24 -23.47 -0.16
C ASN A 160 5.11 -22.26 0.80
N LEU A 161 5.62 -21.11 0.37
CA LEU A 161 5.52 -19.85 1.13
C LEU A 161 4.63 -18.87 0.39
N ARG A 162 3.73 -18.21 1.12
CA ARG A 162 2.87 -17.15 0.61
C ARG A 162 3.12 -15.88 1.39
N PHE A 163 3.42 -14.77 0.73
CA PHE A 163 3.67 -13.48 1.36
C PHE A 163 2.54 -12.51 1.05
N PHE A 164 1.94 -11.96 2.11
CA PHE A 164 0.99 -10.86 2.01
C PHE A 164 1.75 -9.55 2.13
N LEU A 165 1.89 -8.82 1.02
CA LEU A 165 2.57 -7.54 0.96
C LEU A 165 1.53 -6.43 0.87
N VAL A 166 1.19 -5.85 2.02
CA VAL A 166 0.19 -4.76 2.13
C VAL A 166 0.91 -3.46 2.46
N LYS A 167 0.66 -2.41 1.68
CA LYS A 167 1.28 -1.10 1.88
C LYS A 167 0.98 -0.56 3.27
N GLY A 168 2.03 -0.13 3.97
CA GLY A 168 1.92 0.43 5.31
C GLY A 168 1.77 -0.64 6.39
N SER A 169 1.86 -1.93 6.10
CA SER A 169 1.93 -2.94 7.17
C SER A 169 3.30 -2.85 7.85
N PRO A 170 3.38 -2.68 9.20
CA PRO A 170 4.65 -2.75 9.90
C PRO A 170 5.23 -4.19 9.91
N PHE A 171 4.40 -5.19 9.61
CA PHE A 171 4.80 -6.59 9.52
C PHE A 171 4.83 -7.07 8.07
N ILE A 172 5.90 -7.76 7.69
CA ILE A 172 5.88 -8.65 6.52
C ILE A 172 5.33 -10.00 6.98
N THR A 173 4.22 -10.43 6.36
CA THR A 173 3.55 -11.68 6.74
C THR A 173 3.82 -12.78 5.74
N CYS A 174 4.32 -13.91 6.22
CA CYS A 174 4.53 -15.15 5.49
C CYS A 174 3.60 -16.23 6.04
N ASN A 175 2.77 -16.80 5.17
CA ASN A 175 2.00 -17.99 5.45
C ASN A 175 2.73 -19.22 4.88
N VAL A 176 3.12 -20.12 5.78
CA VAL A 176 3.86 -21.35 5.48
C VAL A 176 2.86 -22.48 5.24
N LEU A 177 2.70 -22.87 3.98
CA LEU A 177 1.70 -23.83 3.53
C LEU A 177 2.23 -25.26 3.73
N GLY A 178 1.68 -25.98 4.71
CA GLY A 178 2.19 -27.30 5.07
C GLY A 178 3.49 -27.25 5.88
N ASN A 179 4.17 -28.39 6.03
CA ASN A 179 5.32 -28.55 6.92
C ASN A 179 6.63 -28.21 6.19
N VAL A 180 7.12 -26.98 6.37
CA VAL A 180 8.33 -26.48 5.71
C VAL A 180 9.37 -26.06 6.75
N ALA A 181 10.62 -26.47 6.57
CA ALA A 181 11.74 -25.93 7.32
C ALA A 181 12.28 -24.68 6.61
N LEU A 182 12.38 -23.56 7.34
CA LEU A 182 12.77 -22.26 6.82
C LEU A 182 14.23 -21.94 7.11
N SER A 183 14.83 -21.14 6.23
CA SER A 183 16.10 -20.46 6.43
C SER A 183 15.92 -18.95 6.25
N ILE A 184 16.41 -18.19 7.22
CA ILE A 184 16.49 -16.73 7.16
C ILE A 184 17.97 -16.37 7.19
N SER A 185 18.53 -15.97 6.05
CA SER A 185 19.92 -15.54 5.95
C SER A 185 20.04 -14.01 5.94
N THR A 186 21.21 -13.51 6.29
CA THR A 186 21.53 -12.09 6.30
C THR A 186 22.95 -11.86 5.85
N ILE A 187 23.25 -10.69 5.29
CA ILE A 187 24.64 -10.27 5.03
C ILE A 187 25.33 -9.75 6.29
N HIS A 188 24.57 -9.50 7.35
CA HIS A 188 25.02 -8.97 8.63
C HIS A 188 25.36 -10.12 9.59
N ALA A 189 26.18 -9.86 10.60
CA ALA A 189 26.42 -10.85 11.65
C ALA A 189 25.25 -10.82 12.66
N ILE A 190 24.72 -12.01 12.98
CA ILE A 190 23.72 -12.21 14.03
C ILE A 190 24.45 -12.18 15.37
N LEU A 191 24.16 -11.19 16.19
CA LEU A 191 24.73 -11.03 17.52
C LEU A 191 23.93 -11.78 18.58
N GLU A 192 22.60 -11.71 18.46
CA GLU A 192 21.66 -12.35 19.37
C GLU A 192 20.44 -12.87 18.60
N CYS A 193 19.92 -14.02 19.00
CA CYS A 193 18.64 -14.57 18.53
C CYS A 193 17.94 -15.23 19.74
N ASN A 194 17.14 -14.44 20.45
CA ASN A 194 16.55 -14.84 21.73
C ASN A 194 15.06 -15.13 21.56
N SER A 195 14.58 -16.22 22.14
CA SER A 195 13.15 -16.58 22.15
C SER A 195 12.44 -16.11 23.42
N ASN A 196 11.12 -15.91 23.31
CA ASN A 196 10.25 -15.92 24.49
C ASN A 196 10.04 -17.35 25.02
N SER A 197 9.45 -17.48 26.21
CA SER A 197 9.19 -18.77 26.87
C SER A 197 8.42 -19.77 25.99
N ASN A 198 7.53 -19.26 25.14
CA ASN A 198 6.61 -20.08 24.35
C ASN A 198 7.17 -20.36 22.93
N ARG A 199 8.36 -19.85 22.60
CA ARG A 199 9.00 -19.96 21.26
C ARG A 199 8.10 -19.47 20.11
N THR A 200 7.27 -18.48 20.38
CA THR A 200 6.39 -17.82 19.40
C THR A 200 6.87 -16.42 19.03
N LYS A 201 7.86 -15.89 19.75
CA LYS A 201 8.53 -14.62 19.44
C LYS A 201 10.03 -14.82 19.53
N TYR A 202 10.74 -14.25 18.56
CA TYR A 202 12.20 -14.16 18.55
C TYR A 202 12.64 -12.71 18.33
N THR A 203 13.62 -12.27 19.10
CA THR A 203 14.30 -10.99 18.94
C THR A 203 15.70 -11.25 18.37
N VAL A 204 15.95 -10.74 17.17
CA VAL A 204 17.19 -10.93 16.40
C VAL A 204 17.93 -9.60 16.34
N LYS A 205 19.14 -9.53 16.91
CA LYS A 205 19.98 -8.34 16.84
C LYS A 205 21.12 -8.55 15.84
N LEU A 206 21.27 -7.61 14.92
CA LEU A 206 22.30 -7.65 13.89
C LEU A 206 23.43 -6.66 14.19
N ASN A 207 24.63 -6.91 13.66
CA ASN A 207 25.79 -6.05 13.89
C ASN A 207 25.72 -4.68 13.18
N ASN A 208 24.74 -4.46 12.30
CA ASN A 208 24.45 -3.15 11.71
C ASN A 208 23.60 -2.24 12.64
N GLY A 209 23.25 -2.72 13.84
CA GLY A 209 22.44 -1.98 14.82
C GLY A 209 20.92 -2.16 14.66
N GLN A 210 20.46 -2.88 13.63
CA GLN A 210 19.04 -3.22 13.49
C GLN A 210 18.65 -4.37 14.43
N THR A 211 17.44 -4.26 14.97
CA THR A 211 16.77 -5.34 15.71
C THR A 211 15.53 -5.75 14.94
N TRP A 212 15.38 -7.05 14.68
CA TRP A 212 14.24 -7.64 14.00
C TRP A 212 13.46 -8.54 14.94
N LEU A 213 12.14 -8.46 14.86
CA LEU A 213 11.22 -9.26 15.65
C LEU A 213 10.52 -10.25 14.72
N LEU A 214 10.54 -11.54 15.08
CA LEU A 214 9.84 -12.60 14.39
C LEU A 214 8.75 -13.15 15.31
N TYR A 215 7.51 -13.18 14.82
CA TYR A 215 6.34 -13.70 15.51
C TYR A 215 5.76 -14.88 14.75
N ALA A 216 5.66 -16.04 15.39
CA ALA A 216 5.08 -17.26 14.83
C ALA A 216 3.70 -17.55 15.46
N SER A 217 2.77 -18.08 14.66
CA SER A 217 1.42 -18.46 15.11
C SER A 217 1.40 -19.64 16.09
N SER A 218 2.45 -20.44 16.10
CA SER A 218 2.66 -21.57 17.00
C SER A 218 4.15 -21.68 17.34
N PRO A 219 4.55 -22.42 18.38
CA PRO A 219 5.96 -22.59 18.74
C PRO A 219 6.79 -23.06 17.55
N ILE A 220 7.94 -22.41 17.32
CA ILE A 220 8.89 -22.76 16.28
C ILE A 220 10.30 -22.77 16.88
N ASP A 221 11.04 -23.85 16.68
CA ASP A 221 12.41 -23.94 17.17
C ASP A 221 13.37 -23.32 16.15
N LEU A 222 14.01 -22.22 16.54
CA LEU A 222 15.05 -21.57 15.74
C LEU A 222 16.43 -21.85 16.33
N SER A 223 17.36 -22.18 15.43
CA SER A 223 18.80 -22.21 15.68
C SER A 223 19.46 -21.19 14.77
N HIS A 224 20.60 -20.65 15.16
CA HIS A 224 21.33 -19.70 14.33
C HIS A 224 22.83 -19.99 14.34
N ASP A 225 23.48 -19.62 13.24
CA ASP A 225 24.93 -19.43 13.15
C ASP A 225 25.24 -17.93 13.00
N LEU A 226 26.42 -17.59 12.45
CA LEU A 226 26.85 -16.21 12.31
C LEU A 226 25.95 -15.36 11.40
N SER A 227 25.32 -15.95 10.38
CA SER A 227 24.59 -15.19 9.35
C SER A 227 23.30 -15.86 8.87
N THR A 228 22.95 -17.01 9.45
CA THR A 228 21.77 -17.79 9.06
C THR A 228 21.02 -18.27 10.28
N ILE A 229 19.70 -18.06 10.28
CA ILE A 229 18.74 -18.66 11.19
C ILE A 229 18.06 -19.81 10.45
N LYS A 230 17.98 -20.98 11.09
CA LYS A 230 17.31 -22.19 10.58
C LYS A 230 16.22 -22.59 11.54
N SER A 231 15.09 -23.01 10.99
CA SER A 231 13.97 -23.54 11.76
C SER A 231 13.82 -25.05 11.57
N GLY A 232 13.17 -25.70 12.55
CA GLY A 232 12.52 -26.98 12.33
C GLY A 232 11.36 -26.88 11.32
N VAL A 233 10.68 -27.99 11.05
CA VAL A 233 9.47 -27.96 10.22
C VAL A 233 8.38 -27.14 10.89
N PHE A 234 7.75 -26.26 10.14
CA PHE A 234 6.71 -25.36 10.62
C PHE A 234 5.58 -25.26 9.62
N SER A 235 4.35 -25.08 10.12
CA SER A 235 3.17 -24.75 9.33
C SER A 235 2.37 -23.69 10.09
N GLY A 236 1.95 -22.65 9.39
CA GLY A 236 1.26 -21.52 10.00
C GLY A 236 1.81 -20.17 9.54
N VAL A 237 1.59 -19.13 10.34
CA VAL A 237 1.91 -17.75 9.97
C VAL A 237 3.14 -17.27 10.72
N ILE A 238 4.06 -16.64 9.99
CA ILE A 238 5.22 -15.92 10.50
C ILE A 238 5.10 -14.46 10.11
N ARG A 239 5.31 -13.56 11.05
CA ARG A 239 5.33 -12.11 10.84
C ARG A 239 6.68 -11.57 11.28
N ILE A 240 7.28 -10.75 10.44
CA ILE A 240 8.60 -10.18 10.68
C ILE A 240 8.49 -8.66 10.64
N ALA A 241 9.06 -7.98 11.64
CA ALA A 241 9.10 -6.52 11.70
C ALA A 241 10.49 -6.05 12.14
N CYS A 242 11.00 -4.98 11.53
CA CYS A 242 12.15 -4.26 12.07
C CYS A 242 11.68 -3.38 13.23
N LEU A 243 12.38 -3.40 14.36
CA LEU A 243 12.09 -2.55 15.52
C LEU A 243 12.66 -1.14 15.27
N PRO A 244 11.82 -0.09 15.14
CA PRO A 244 12.31 1.25 14.91
C PRO A 244 13.10 1.76 16.12
N ASN A 245 14.30 2.29 15.88
CA ASN A 245 15.20 2.90 16.87
C ASN A 245 15.58 2.01 18.08
N SER A 246 15.33 0.70 18.02
CA SER A 246 15.48 -0.23 19.16
C SER A 246 14.75 0.24 20.44
N ASP A 247 13.63 0.95 20.30
CA ASP A 247 12.86 1.50 21.42
C ASP A 247 11.96 0.42 22.07
N PRO A 248 12.10 0.12 23.38
CA PRO A 248 11.26 -0.86 24.07
C PRO A 248 9.75 -0.55 24.01
N THR A 249 9.38 0.73 23.88
CA THR A 249 7.97 1.12 23.74
C THR A 249 7.42 0.70 22.38
N CYS A 250 8.23 0.77 21.32
CA CYS A 250 7.88 0.30 20.00
C CYS A 250 7.77 -1.23 19.95
N GLU A 251 8.63 -1.93 20.69
CA GLU A 251 8.56 -3.40 20.82
C GLU A 251 7.25 -3.82 21.49
N ALA A 252 6.83 -3.12 22.56
CA ALA A 252 5.56 -3.40 23.22
C ALA A 252 4.34 -3.16 22.30
N VAL A 253 4.41 -2.15 21.42
CA VAL A 253 3.37 -1.91 20.40
C VAL A 253 3.34 -3.05 19.38
N LEU A 254 4.49 -3.44 18.82
CA LEU A 254 4.58 -4.55 17.87
C LEU A 254 4.10 -5.86 18.51
N ASP A 255 4.48 -6.15 19.76
CA ASP A 255 4.02 -7.32 20.50
C ASP A 255 2.50 -7.36 20.63
N ARG A 256 1.89 -6.23 21.02
CA ARG A 256 0.44 -6.10 21.19
C ARG A 256 -0.34 -6.39 19.92
N PHE A 257 0.13 -5.87 18.79
CA PHE A 257 -0.57 -6.00 17.50
C PHE A 257 -0.05 -7.16 16.64
N SER A 258 0.92 -7.91 17.15
CA SER A 258 1.56 -9.01 16.43
C SER A 258 0.59 -10.10 16.01
N SER A 259 -0.61 -10.23 16.61
CA SER A 259 -1.56 -11.32 16.35
C SER A 259 -2.55 -11.08 15.20
N CYS A 260 -2.65 -9.84 14.68
CA CYS A 260 -3.51 -9.47 13.57
C CYS A 260 -2.66 -8.99 12.38
N TYR A 261 -3.07 -9.29 11.15
CA TYR A 261 -2.35 -8.85 9.95
C TYR A 261 -3.30 -8.65 8.76
N PRO A 262 -2.99 -7.71 7.85
CA PRO A 262 -3.79 -7.49 6.66
C PRO A 262 -3.42 -8.51 5.56
N THR A 263 -4.40 -8.92 4.76
CA THR A 263 -4.19 -9.79 3.59
C THR A 263 -4.52 -9.12 2.27
N SER A 264 -5.35 -8.08 2.32
CA SER A 264 -5.85 -7.33 1.18
C SER A 264 -6.23 -5.91 1.63
N GLY A 265 -6.43 -4.97 0.70
CA GLY A 265 -6.88 -3.62 1.02
C GLY A 265 -7.42 -2.86 -0.18
N ASN A 266 -8.62 -2.29 -0.04
CA ASN A 266 -9.31 -1.57 -1.11
C ASN A 266 -9.39 -0.07 -0.82
N ALA A 267 -9.35 0.73 -1.88
CA ALA A 267 -9.52 2.18 -1.85
C ALA A 267 -10.88 2.55 -2.48
N VAL A 268 -11.85 2.88 -1.64
CA VAL A 268 -13.24 3.10 -2.05
C VAL A 268 -13.59 4.60 -2.02
N PHE A 269 -14.03 5.12 -3.16
CA PHE A 269 -14.60 6.46 -3.26
C PHE A 269 -16.13 6.38 -3.15
N SER A 270 -16.64 6.33 -1.92
CA SER A 270 -18.08 6.19 -1.66
C SER A 270 -18.83 7.53 -1.65
N GLN A 271 -18.12 8.64 -1.40
CA GLN A 271 -18.70 9.99 -1.31
C GLN A 271 -17.74 11.03 -1.91
N PRO A 272 -18.25 12.20 -2.37
CA PRO A 272 -17.40 13.27 -2.86
C PRO A 272 -16.32 13.65 -1.85
N PHE A 273 -15.08 13.77 -2.33
CA PHE A 273 -13.92 14.20 -1.53
C PHE A 273 -13.62 13.31 -0.32
N CYS A 274 -14.07 12.06 -0.37
CA CYS A 274 -13.93 11.09 0.69
C CYS A 274 -13.40 9.77 0.11
N LEU A 275 -12.27 9.32 0.64
CA LEU A 275 -11.63 8.05 0.29
C LEU A 275 -11.63 7.16 1.53
N GLU A 276 -12.16 5.96 1.40
CA GLU A 276 -12.10 4.94 2.44
C GLU A 276 -11.05 3.88 2.08
N TYR A 277 -10.03 3.72 2.90
CA TYR A 277 -9.19 2.53 2.87
C TYR A 277 -9.76 1.48 3.79
N LYS A 278 -10.01 0.29 3.25
CA LYS A 278 -10.58 -0.83 4.01
C LYS A 278 -9.72 -2.07 3.81
N TRP A 279 -9.20 -2.60 4.91
CA TRP A 279 -8.36 -3.80 4.90
C TRP A 279 -9.16 -5.03 5.27
N GLU A 280 -8.97 -6.13 4.54
CA GLU A 280 -9.32 -7.44 5.08
C GLU A 280 -8.14 -7.94 5.91
N LYS A 281 -8.47 -8.52 7.06
CA LYS A 281 -7.49 -8.92 8.07
C LYS A 281 -7.76 -10.34 8.55
N ASN A 282 -6.69 -11.01 8.93
CA ASN A 282 -6.71 -12.31 9.57
C ASN A 282 -6.03 -12.24 10.95
N GLY A 283 -6.33 -13.23 11.79
CA GLY A 283 -5.80 -13.31 13.15
C GLY A 283 -6.70 -12.64 14.19
N TRP A 284 -6.12 -12.27 15.32
CA TRP A 284 -6.87 -11.83 16.51
C TRP A 284 -6.46 -10.41 16.92
N GLY A 285 -7.44 -9.61 17.33
CA GLY A 285 -7.25 -8.24 17.82
C GLY A 285 -7.40 -7.17 16.74
N ASP A 286 -6.92 -5.97 17.08
CA ASP A 286 -6.99 -4.81 16.19
C ASP A 286 -5.85 -4.80 15.18
N LEU A 287 -6.09 -4.16 14.03
CA LEU A 287 -5.11 -4.05 12.96
C LEU A 287 -4.26 -2.79 13.16
N LEU A 288 -2.94 -2.93 13.17
CA LEU A 288 -1.98 -1.82 13.16
C LEU A 288 -1.45 -1.60 11.75
N MET A 289 -1.64 -0.40 11.21
CA MET A 289 -1.11 0.04 9.92
C MET A 289 -0.32 1.34 10.10
N LEU A 290 0.56 1.66 9.15
CA LEU A 290 1.43 2.83 9.14
C LEU A 290 0.87 3.89 8.19
N ALA A 291 0.56 5.06 8.73
CA ALA A 291 0.00 6.19 8.01
C ALA A 291 1.09 7.16 7.56
N HIS A 292 1.05 7.58 6.29
CA HIS A 292 1.85 8.70 5.80
C HIS A 292 1.42 10.03 6.44
N PRO A 293 2.28 11.07 6.41
CA PRO A 293 1.91 12.40 6.88
C PRO A 293 0.61 12.94 6.25
N LEU A 294 0.39 12.70 4.95
CA LEU A 294 -0.84 13.10 4.28
C LEU A 294 -2.07 12.31 4.78
N HIS A 295 -1.93 11.00 5.07
CA HIS A 295 -3.03 10.22 5.62
C HIS A 295 -3.50 10.83 6.95
N LEU A 296 -2.57 11.21 7.83
CA LEU A 296 -2.89 11.81 9.12
C LEU A 296 -3.59 13.17 8.98
N GLN A 297 -3.24 13.96 7.97
CA GLN A 297 -3.91 15.24 7.68
C GLN A 297 -5.35 15.05 7.21
N LEU A 298 -5.62 13.98 6.44
CA LEU A 298 -6.92 13.70 5.87
C LEU A 298 -7.79 12.82 6.78
N LEU A 299 -7.21 12.14 7.76
CA LEU A 299 -7.89 11.17 8.61
C LEU A 299 -9.04 11.82 9.37
N SER A 300 -10.26 11.33 9.16
CA SER A 300 -11.44 11.86 9.85
C SER A 300 -11.39 11.52 11.34
N ALA A 301 -11.42 12.54 12.18
CA ALA A 301 -11.50 12.37 13.63
C ALA A 301 -12.88 11.91 14.12
N THR A 302 -13.94 12.05 13.30
CA THR A 302 -15.33 11.81 13.72
C THR A 302 -15.95 10.58 13.09
N ASP A 303 -15.48 10.18 11.91
CA ASP A 303 -16.10 9.09 11.13
C ASP A 303 -15.31 7.78 11.19
N CYS A 304 -14.13 7.79 11.83
CA CYS A 304 -13.29 6.62 11.99
C CYS A 304 -13.12 6.21 13.44
N ALA A 305 -13.38 4.94 13.71
CA ALA A 305 -12.96 4.28 14.95
C ALA A 305 -11.47 3.89 14.84
N VAL A 306 -10.60 4.89 14.73
CA VAL A 306 -9.14 4.70 14.62
C VAL A 306 -8.43 5.31 15.82
N THR A 307 -7.32 4.69 16.23
CA THR A 307 -6.44 5.24 17.28
C THR A 307 -5.06 5.51 16.70
N VAL A 308 -4.64 6.78 16.71
CA VAL A 308 -3.30 7.18 16.29
C VAL A 308 -2.31 6.96 17.44
N LEU A 309 -1.15 6.37 17.13
CA LEU A 309 -0.06 6.09 18.05
C LEU A 309 1.12 7.01 17.74
N ASP A 310 1.06 8.28 18.14
CA ASP A 310 2.07 9.30 17.79
C ASP A 310 3.52 8.92 18.16
N GLY A 311 3.71 8.09 19.17
CA GLY A 311 5.02 7.61 19.60
C GLY A 311 5.58 6.44 18.79
N PHE A 312 4.76 5.78 17.96
CA PHE A 312 5.17 4.64 17.16
C PHE A 312 5.44 5.06 15.71
N LYS A 313 6.72 5.17 15.35
CA LYS A 313 7.14 5.79 14.08
C LYS A 313 8.15 4.95 13.31
N TYR A 314 8.00 4.89 11.99
CA TYR A 314 9.00 4.39 11.06
C TYR A 314 9.50 5.52 10.16
N ASN A 315 10.79 5.52 9.86
CA ASN A 315 11.37 6.49 8.92
C ASN A 315 11.15 5.98 7.49
N SER A 316 10.55 6.82 6.63
CA SER A 316 10.39 6.56 5.19
C SER A 316 10.85 7.75 4.36
N ILE A 317 11.18 7.52 3.08
CA ILE A 317 11.52 8.58 2.13
C ILE A 317 10.34 9.57 1.93
N ASP A 318 9.12 9.13 2.23
CA ASP A 318 7.90 9.94 2.20
C ASP A 318 7.58 10.62 3.55
N GLY A 319 8.54 10.66 4.47
CA GLY A 319 8.39 11.21 5.83
C GLY A 319 8.20 10.14 6.91
N GLU A 320 7.97 10.58 8.14
CA GLU A 320 7.68 9.68 9.26
C GLU A 320 6.32 8.99 9.06
N LEU A 321 6.31 7.66 9.06
CA LEU A 321 5.09 6.87 9.05
C LEU A 321 4.66 6.59 10.49
N ILE A 322 3.41 6.92 10.83
CA ILE A 322 2.88 6.82 12.20
C ILE A 322 1.95 5.62 12.33
N GLY A 323 2.03 4.89 13.43
CA GLY A 323 1.08 3.82 13.74
C GLY A 323 -0.34 4.32 13.89
N VAL A 324 -1.28 3.67 13.20
CA VAL A 324 -2.72 3.89 13.35
C VAL A 324 -3.40 2.53 13.46
N VAL A 325 -4.20 2.39 14.51
CA VAL A 325 -4.95 1.17 14.82
C VAL A 325 -6.36 1.30 14.28
N GLY A 326 -6.78 0.37 13.42
CA GLY A 326 -8.10 0.33 12.79
C GLY A 326 -8.06 -0.35 11.44
N ASP A 327 -9.17 -0.99 11.03
CA ASP A 327 -9.31 -1.74 9.79
C ASP A 327 -10.03 -0.98 8.66
N SER A 328 -10.51 0.24 8.95
CA SER A 328 -10.99 1.19 7.95
C SER A 328 -10.58 2.63 8.30
N TRP A 329 -10.01 3.33 7.31
CA TRP A 329 -9.63 4.74 7.40
C TRP A 329 -10.42 5.56 6.40
N ILE A 330 -11.09 6.60 6.88
CA ILE A 330 -11.82 7.58 6.09
C ILE A 330 -10.95 8.82 6.01
N LEU A 331 -10.51 9.11 4.79
CA LEU A 331 -9.65 10.23 4.43
C LEU A 331 -10.51 11.27 3.71
N LYS A 332 -10.63 12.46 4.29
CA LYS A 332 -11.43 13.56 3.73
C LYS A 332 -10.53 14.70 3.27
N SER A 333 -10.72 15.11 2.03
CA SER A 333 -10.08 16.31 1.47
C SER A 333 -11.06 17.48 1.44
N ASP A 334 -10.58 18.69 1.70
CA ASP A 334 -11.37 19.88 1.45
C ASP A 334 -11.44 20.17 -0.05
N PRO A 335 -12.64 20.32 -0.65
CA PRO A 335 -12.76 20.61 -2.06
C PRO A 335 -12.28 22.02 -2.40
N VAL A 336 -11.52 22.15 -3.50
CA VAL A 336 -11.23 23.44 -4.11
C VAL A 336 -12.23 23.69 -5.22
N SER A 337 -13.04 24.74 -5.08
CA SER A 337 -13.99 25.15 -6.13
C SER A 337 -13.23 25.82 -7.29
N VAL A 338 -13.02 25.08 -8.37
CA VAL A 338 -12.39 25.58 -9.60
C VAL A 338 -13.47 25.90 -10.63
N THR A 339 -13.33 27.05 -11.30
CA THR A 339 -14.18 27.45 -12.43
C THR A 339 -13.31 27.77 -13.64
N TRP A 340 -13.91 28.04 -14.80
CA TRP A 340 -13.20 28.46 -16.01
C TRP A 340 -12.33 29.71 -15.84
N HIS A 341 -12.60 30.52 -14.82
CA HIS A 341 -11.92 31.79 -14.61
C HIS A 341 -11.02 31.73 -13.37
N SER A 342 -9.92 32.49 -13.44
CA SER A 342 -9.12 32.82 -12.26
C SER A 342 -10.02 33.40 -11.16
N ILE A 343 -9.80 32.97 -9.91
CA ILE A 343 -10.52 33.47 -8.74
C ILE A 343 -10.38 35.00 -8.60
N LYS A 344 -9.26 35.56 -9.07
CA LYS A 344 -8.96 37.00 -9.01
C LYS A 344 -9.24 37.74 -10.33
N GLY A 345 -9.62 37.02 -11.38
CA GLY A 345 -9.77 37.59 -12.73
C GLY A 345 -8.46 38.14 -13.30
N VAL A 346 -8.59 38.98 -14.33
CA VAL A 346 -7.50 39.73 -14.97
C VAL A 346 -7.57 41.17 -14.46
N LYS A 347 -6.41 41.77 -14.20
CA LYS A 347 -6.32 43.19 -13.85
C LYS A 347 -6.61 44.04 -15.08
N GLU A 348 -7.46 45.06 -14.94
CA GLU A 348 -7.89 45.91 -16.06
C GLU A 348 -6.71 46.53 -16.80
N GLU A 349 -5.67 46.96 -16.06
CA GLU A 349 -4.46 47.56 -16.63
C GLU A 349 -3.65 46.61 -17.53
N ALA A 350 -3.80 45.30 -17.36
CA ALA A 350 -3.09 44.28 -18.15
C ALA A 350 -3.91 43.76 -19.34
N CYS A 351 -5.20 44.12 -19.45
CA CYS A 351 -6.08 43.55 -20.48
C CYS A 351 -5.60 43.84 -21.91
N LEU A 352 -5.15 45.06 -22.18
CA LEU A 352 -4.67 45.43 -23.52
C LEU A 352 -3.40 44.66 -23.90
N GLU A 353 -2.44 44.56 -22.97
CA GLU A 353 -1.21 43.78 -23.18
C GLU A 353 -1.53 42.30 -23.44
N ILE A 354 -2.47 41.72 -22.69
CA ILE A 354 -2.91 40.34 -22.87
C ILE A 354 -3.60 40.14 -24.23
N ILE A 355 -4.47 41.06 -24.66
CA ILE A 355 -5.11 41.00 -25.97
C ILE A 355 -4.07 41.09 -27.09
N ASP A 356 -3.12 42.02 -26.97
CA ASP A 356 -2.04 42.18 -27.95
C ASP A 356 -1.13 40.95 -28.03
N ALA A 357 -0.88 40.27 -26.90
CA ALA A 357 -0.15 39.00 -26.88
C ALA A 357 -0.95 37.88 -27.53
N LEU A 358 -2.23 37.72 -27.18
CA LEU A 358 -3.11 36.70 -27.76
C LEU A 358 -3.34 36.86 -29.27
N ASN A 359 -3.30 38.09 -29.80
CA ASN A 359 -3.38 38.33 -31.24
C ASN A 359 -2.08 37.96 -31.99
N LYS A 360 -0.95 37.84 -31.27
CA LYS A 360 0.35 37.46 -31.85
C LYS A 360 0.60 35.96 -31.82
N ASP A 361 0.05 35.26 -30.82
CA ASP A 361 0.00 33.79 -30.75
C ASP A 361 -0.93 33.21 -31.84
#